data_AF-A0A2P6TE02-F1
#
_entry.id   AF-A0A2P6TE02-F1
#
_cell.length_a   1.000
_cell.length_b   1.000
_cell.length_c   1.000
_cell.angle_alpha   90.00
_cell.angle_beta   90.00
_cell.angle_gamma   90.00
#
_symmetry.space_group_name_H-M   'P 1'
#
loop_
_entity.id
_entity.type
_entity.pdbx_description
1 polymer ?
#
loop_
_entity_poly.entity_id
_entity_poly.type
_entity_poly.pdbx_seq_one_letter_code
_entity_poly.pdbx_strand_id
1 'polypeptide(L)'
;MLSQSALARRLEERVAEDARLRTIEATKKDAVARRVDVDTFQALVSAAHLRPMRGGLRLAPGAAAGKSPAPRSFRPEGTLASGDSSSLPLSTVPAAHNPTPNDGALRSGALFVRAWRAAAPTSRAELLRRAVAAGALPRLLRLELSSRLLEELLDCLGDAEDAPAVAGAAAATGKCAHRGAAAGGDCSSPAAEPNHHELAWAVLQAAAAASSYAVAEAGLSLQARQRLAGLRAALQ
;
A
#
# COMPACT_ATOMS: atom_id res chain seq x y z
N MET A 1 44.40 -34.83 -38.76
CA MET A 1 44.69 -34.59 -37.32
C MET A 1 44.40 -33.12 -37.03
N LEU A 2 43.57 -32.81 -36.04
CA LEU A 2 43.32 -31.43 -35.64
C LEU A 2 44.61 -30.86 -35.03
N SER A 3 44.97 -29.61 -35.35
CA SER A 3 46.11 -28.95 -34.71
C SER A 3 45.87 -28.86 -33.19
N GLN A 4 46.95 -28.89 -32.41
CA GLN A 4 46.88 -28.72 -30.95
C GLN A 4 46.07 -27.48 -30.54
N SER A 5 46.18 -26.39 -31.32
CA SER A 5 45.41 -25.15 -31.12
C SER A 5 43.90 -25.33 -31.37
N ALA A 6 43.50 -26.13 -32.35
CA ALA A 6 42.10 -26.41 -32.64
C ALA A 6 41.47 -27.32 -31.56
N LEU A 7 42.27 -28.20 -30.95
CA LEU A 7 41.84 -29.04 -29.84
C LEU A 7 41.66 -28.22 -28.55
N ALA A 8 42.61 -27.35 -28.24
CA ALA A 8 42.53 -26.45 -27.07
C ALA A 8 41.27 -25.58 -27.11
N ARG A 9 41.00 -24.93 -28.25
CA ARG A 9 39.81 -24.09 -28.43
C ARG A 9 38.50 -24.87 -28.27
N ARG A 10 38.43 -26.11 -28.77
CA ARG A 10 37.24 -26.96 -28.58
C ARG A 10 37.01 -27.34 -27.12
N LEU A 11 38.07 -27.56 -26.35
CA LEU A 11 37.95 -27.84 -24.92
C LEU A 11 37.45 -26.62 -24.15
N GLU A 12 37.97 -25.43 -24.46
CA GLU A 12 37.51 -24.17 -23.85
C GLU A 12 36.03 -23.90 -24.17
N GLU A 13 35.62 -24.09 -25.43
CA GLU A 13 34.22 -23.95 -25.84
C GLU A 13 33.31 -24.93 -25.10
N ARG A 14 33.75 -26.19 -24.90
CA ARG A 14 32.99 -27.18 -24.12
C ARG A 14 32.88 -26.84 -22.64
N VAL A 15 33.95 -26.36 -22.02
CA VAL A 15 33.93 -25.92 -20.62
C VAL A 15 32.98 -24.74 -20.43
N ALA A 16 32.98 -23.79 -21.37
CA ALA A 16 32.06 -22.66 -21.34
C ALA A 16 30.60 -23.07 -21.54
N GLU A 17 30.34 -24.04 -22.42
CA GLU A 17 29.01 -24.60 -22.66
C GLU A 17 28.48 -25.35 -21.41
N ASP A 18 29.32 -26.19 -20.78
CA ASP A 18 28.98 -26.89 -19.54
C ASP A 18 28.67 -25.92 -18.39
N ALA A 19 29.43 -24.83 -18.27
CA ALA A 19 29.17 -23.80 -17.28
C ALA A 19 27.80 -23.13 -17.48
N ARG A 20 27.40 -22.87 -18.74
CA ARG A 20 26.08 -22.31 -19.08
C ARG A 20 24.95 -23.29 -18.80
N LEU A 21 25.13 -24.57 -19.10
CA LEU A 21 24.11 -25.58 -18.81
C LEU A 21 23.87 -25.72 -17.30
N ARG A 22 24.93 -25.67 -16.50
CA ARG A 22 24.81 -25.72 -15.03
C ARG A 22 24.02 -24.54 -14.46
N THR A 23 24.19 -23.33 -14.98
CA THR A 23 23.41 -22.16 -14.51
C THR A 23 21.95 -22.27 -14.91
N ILE A 24 21.66 -22.79 -16.11
CA ILE A 24 20.29 -23.07 -16.55
C ILE A 24 19.63 -24.15 -15.69
N GLU A 25 20.35 -25.22 -15.33
CA GLU A 25 19.81 -26.25 -14.45
C GLU A 25 19.58 -25.76 -13.03
N ALA A 26 20.49 -24.95 -12.48
CA ALA A 26 20.33 -24.34 -11.17
C ALA A 26 19.10 -23.43 -11.11
N THR A 27 18.93 -22.55 -12.11
CA THR A 27 17.74 -21.68 -12.21
C THR A 27 16.45 -22.46 -12.41
N LYS A 28 16.48 -23.56 -13.18
CA LYS A 28 15.33 -24.48 -13.30
C LYS A 28 15.00 -25.16 -11.98
N LYS A 29 16.00 -25.65 -11.24
CA LYS A 29 15.80 -26.26 -9.91
C LYS A 29 15.24 -25.25 -8.92
N ASP A 30 15.73 -24.01 -8.92
CA ASP A 30 15.18 -22.93 -8.11
C ASP A 30 13.75 -22.57 -8.50
N ALA A 31 13.44 -22.55 -9.80
CA ALA A 31 12.08 -22.31 -10.28
C ALA A 31 11.13 -23.45 -9.92
N VAL A 32 11.60 -24.70 -9.92
CA VAL A 32 10.83 -25.87 -9.46
C VAL A 32 10.62 -25.81 -7.95
N ALA A 33 11.64 -25.48 -7.16
CA ALA A 33 11.51 -25.30 -5.71
C ALA A 33 10.61 -24.12 -5.32
N ARG A 34 10.50 -23.10 -6.17
CA ARG A 34 9.62 -21.93 -6.00
C ARG A 34 8.21 -22.13 -6.59
N ARG A 35 7.94 -23.20 -7.33
CA ARG A 35 6.56 -23.58 -7.64
C ARG A 35 5.92 -24.03 -6.33
N VAL A 36 5.22 -23.08 -5.71
CA VAL A 36 4.29 -23.28 -4.60
C VAL A 36 3.59 -24.60 -4.81
N ASP A 37 3.93 -25.58 -3.97
CA ASP A 37 3.36 -26.92 -4.04
C ASP A 37 1.84 -26.80 -4.03
N VAL A 38 1.18 -27.65 -4.80
CA VAL A 38 -0.29 -27.77 -4.78
C VAL A 38 -0.78 -27.90 -3.33
N ASP A 39 0.02 -28.51 -2.46
CA ASP A 39 -0.22 -28.63 -1.02
C ASP A 39 -0.18 -27.29 -0.26
N THR A 40 0.71 -26.36 -0.65
CA THR A 40 0.78 -25.01 -0.06
C THR A 40 -0.41 -24.16 -0.51
N PHE A 41 -0.81 -24.28 -1.78
CA PHE A 41 -2.03 -23.66 -2.29
C PHE A 41 -3.28 -24.27 -1.64
N GLN A 42 -3.32 -25.59 -1.49
CA GLN A 42 -4.40 -26.31 -0.83
C GLN A 42 -4.47 -25.94 0.65
N ALA A 43 -3.34 -25.76 1.34
CA ALA A 43 -3.29 -25.27 2.71
C ALA A 43 -3.79 -23.82 2.82
N LEU A 44 -3.42 -22.93 1.88
CA LEU A 44 -3.93 -21.56 1.81
C LEU A 44 -5.44 -21.49 1.54
N VAL A 45 -5.93 -22.29 0.59
CA VAL A 45 -7.37 -22.38 0.26
C VAL A 45 -8.16 -23.02 1.39
N SER A 46 -7.58 -24.01 2.08
CA SER A 46 -8.20 -24.68 3.24
C SER A 46 -8.22 -23.78 4.47
N ALA A 47 -7.16 -23.02 4.73
CA ALA A 47 -7.11 -22.00 5.79
C ALA A 47 -8.08 -20.83 5.53
N ALA A 48 -8.37 -20.54 4.26
CA ALA A 48 -9.35 -19.53 3.85
C ALA A 48 -10.82 -20.00 3.90
N HIS A 49 -11.13 -21.18 4.46
CA HIS A 49 -12.49 -21.76 4.56
C HIS A 49 -13.23 -21.97 3.23
N LEU A 50 -12.53 -22.08 2.10
CA LEU A 50 -13.17 -22.46 0.84
C LEU A 50 -13.27 -23.98 0.76
N ARG A 51 -14.40 -24.53 1.22
CA ARG A 51 -14.72 -25.95 1.08
C ARG A 51 -14.70 -26.33 -0.42
N PRO A 52 -13.94 -27.35 -0.83
CA PRO A 52 -14.06 -27.92 -2.17
C PRO A 52 -15.49 -28.46 -2.33
N MET A 53 -16.27 -27.88 -3.26
CA MET A 53 -17.56 -28.43 -3.65
C MET A 53 -17.34 -29.73 -4.43
N ARG A 54 -17.10 -30.83 -3.71
CA ARG A 54 -17.21 -32.18 -4.27
C ARG A 54 -18.69 -32.45 -4.51
N GLY A 55 -19.07 -32.41 -5.78
CA GLY A 55 -20.05 -33.30 -6.39
C GLY A 55 -21.49 -33.24 -5.88
N GLY A 56 -22.41 -32.92 -6.80
CA GLY A 56 -23.77 -33.45 -6.75
C GLY A 56 -24.84 -32.37 -6.67
N LEU A 57 -25.43 -32.05 -7.82
CA LEU A 57 -26.80 -31.58 -7.91
C LEU A 57 -27.72 -32.61 -7.23
N ARG A 58 -28.02 -32.39 -5.95
CA ARG A 58 -29.23 -32.92 -5.33
C ARG A 58 -30.00 -31.74 -4.77
N LEU A 59 -31.05 -31.35 -5.51
CA LEU A 59 -32.13 -30.55 -4.96
C LEU A 59 -32.73 -31.31 -3.78
N ALA A 60 -32.60 -30.74 -2.58
CA ALA A 60 -33.45 -31.08 -1.44
C ALA A 60 -34.49 -29.95 -1.28
N PRO A 61 -35.79 -30.26 -1.16
CA PRO A 61 -36.85 -29.28 -1.18
C PRO A 61 -37.10 -28.69 0.22
N GLY A 62 -37.26 -27.37 0.27
CA GLY A 62 -38.04 -26.69 1.32
C GLY A 62 -37.25 -25.88 2.34
N ALA A 63 -37.11 -24.57 2.08
CA ALA A 63 -37.59 -23.50 2.98
C ALA A 63 -37.26 -22.10 2.40
N ALA A 64 -38.34 -21.43 1.96
CA ALA A 64 -38.59 -19.98 1.98
C ALA A 64 -37.57 -18.98 1.37
N ALA A 65 -37.96 -18.53 0.16
CA ALA A 65 -38.19 -17.13 -0.20
C ALA A 65 -37.02 -16.14 -0.26
N GLY A 66 -36.36 -16.10 -1.41
CA GLY A 66 -35.69 -14.92 -1.95
C GLY A 66 -35.39 -15.17 -3.43
N LYS A 67 -36.08 -14.45 -4.32
CA LYS A 67 -35.99 -14.63 -5.78
C LYS A 67 -34.53 -14.53 -6.24
N SER A 68 -33.96 -15.61 -6.79
CA SER A 68 -32.67 -15.55 -7.48
C SER A 68 -32.76 -14.53 -8.62
N PRO A 69 -31.82 -13.59 -8.77
CA PRO A 69 -31.83 -12.66 -9.89
C PRO A 69 -31.69 -13.46 -11.18
N ALA A 70 -32.59 -13.22 -12.13
CA ALA A 70 -32.59 -13.89 -13.42
C ALA A 70 -31.22 -13.73 -14.12
N PRO A 71 -30.69 -14.78 -14.78
CA PRO A 71 -29.47 -14.65 -15.55
C PRO A 71 -29.71 -13.64 -16.69
N ARG A 72 -28.90 -12.58 -16.73
CA ARG A 72 -28.92 -11.59 -17.81
C ARG A 72 -28.47 -12.29 -19.09
N SER A 73 -29.42 -12.67 -19.93
CA SER A 73 -29.14 -13.21 -21.26
C SER A 73 -28.61 -12.09 -22.15
N PHE A 74 -27.42 -12.28 -22.71
CA PHE A 74 -26.92 -11.46 -23.81
C PHE A 74 -27.62 -11.86 -25.10
N ARG A 75 -28.18 -10.88 -25.84
CA ARG A 75 -28.57 -11.10 -27.24
C ARG A 75 -27.30 -11.15 -28.10
N PRO A 76 -27.30 -11.91 -29.22
CA PRO A 76 -26.13 -12.07 -30.08
C PRO A 76 -25.66 -10.77 -30.78
N GLU A 77 -26.39 -9.66 -30.69
CA GLU A 77 -26.05 -8.35 -31.27
C GLU A 77 -25.50 -7.32 -30.26
N GLY A 78 -25.18 -7.72 -29.03
CA GLY A 78 -24.34 -6.90 -28.14
C GLY A 78 -24.96 -5.62 -27.55
N THR A 79 -26.30 -5.52 -27.45
CA THR A 79 -26.98 -4.42 -26.75
C THR A 79 -27.74 -4.90 -25.51
N LEU A 80 -27.62 -4.14 -24.41
CA LEU A 80 -28.33 -4.40 -23.15
C LEU A 80 -29.80 -3.98 -23.28
N ALA A 81 -30.73 -4.88 -22.97
CA ALA A 81 -32.14 -4.53 -22.90
C ALA A 81 -32.38 -3.58 -21.71
N SER A 82 -32.77 -2.34 -22.03
CA SER A 82 -33.33 -1.38 -21.07
C SER A 82 -34.56 -2.00 -20.41
N GLY A 83 -34.47 -2.24 -19.11
CA GLY A 83 -35.61 -2.49 -18.24
C GLY A 83 -35.74 -1.31 -17.30
N ASP A 84 -36.90 -0.67 -17.36
CA ASP A 84 -37.24 0.60 -16.73
C ASP A 84 -36.92 0.70 -15.23
N SER A 85 -36.52 1.92 -14.88
CA SER A 85 -36.35 2.45 -13.53
C SER A 85 -37.55 2.17 -12.64
N SER A 86 -37.38 1.28 -11.67
CA SER A 86 -38.21 1.24 -10.47
C SER A 86 -37.31 1.56 -9.28
N SER A 87 -37.42 2.82 -8.84
CA SER A 87 -36.88 3.30 -7.57
C SER A 87 -37.50 2.51 -6.42
N LEU A 88 -36.66 2.15 -5.44
CA LEU A 88 -36.91 1.94 -4.00
C LEU A 88 -35.89 0.93 -3.42
N PRO A 89 -35.57 1.04 -2.12
CA PRO A 89 -34.65 1.99 -1.52
C PRO A 89 -33.28 1.33 -1.28
N LEU A 90 -32.20 2.06 -1.55
CA LEU A 90 -30.88 1.69 -1.06
C LEU A 90 -30.98 1.65 0.47
N SER A 91 -30.85 0.45 1.03
CA SER A 91 -30.76 0.22 2.47
C SER A 91 -29.69 1.15 3.02
N THR A 92 -30.15 2.25 3.58
CA THR A 92 -29.32 3.29 4.15
C THR A 92 -28.84 2.68 5.45
N VAL A 93 -27.66 2.07 5.41
CA VAL A 93 -26.90 1.80 6.63
C VAL A 93 -26.87 3.14 7.37
N PRO A 94 -27.36 3.24 8.61
CA PRO A 94 -27.39 4.51 9.31
C PRO A 94 -25.98 5.06 9.30
N ALA A 95 -25.85 6.29 8.82
CA ALA A 95 -24.66 7.09 8.90
C ALA A 95 -24.35 7.30 10.39
N ALA A 96 -23.71 6.30 11.00
CA ALA A 96 -23.15 6.38 12.32
C ALA A 96 -21.97 7.33 12.20
N HIS A 97 -22.26 8.60 12.51
CA HIS A 97 -21.34 9.62 12.96
C HIS A 97 -19.99 9.57 12.26
N ASN A 98 -19.88 10.18 11.08
CA ASN A 98 -18.64 10.34 10.32
C ASN A 98 -17.58 10.93 11.27
N PRO A 99 -16.68 10.14 11.88
CA PRO A 99 -15.52 10.74 12.50
C PRO A 99 -14.71 11.28 11.33
N THR A 100 -14.17 12.47 11.45
CA THR A 100 -13.24 13.03 10.47
C THR A 100 -12.37 11.91 9.86
N PRO A 101 -12.38 11.71 8.51
CA PRO A 101 -11.94 10.46 7.87
C PRO A 101 -10.47 10.06 8.11
N ASN A 102 -9.70 10.92 8.79
CA ASN A 102 -8.27 10.76 9.06
C ASN A 102 -7.92 10.21 10.45
N ASP A 103 -8.82 10.22 11.45
CA ASP A 103 -8.45 9.80 12.81
C ASP A 103 -8.24 8.28 12.94
N GLY A 104 -8.87 7.50 12.04
CA GLY A 104 -8.65 6.06 11.96
C GLY A 104 -7.37 5.66 11.21
N ALA A 105 -6.79 6.55 10.41
CA ALA A 105 -5.71 6.21 9.48
C ALA A 105 -4.42 5.78 10.20
N LEU A 106 -4.13 6.37 11.36
CA LEU A 106 -2.91 6.10 12.12
C LEU A 106 -2.99 4.84 13.00
N ARG A 107 -4.12 4.11 12.97
CA ARG A 107 -4.31 2.90 13.79
C ARG A 107 -3.52 1.70 13.29
N SER A 108 -3.34 1.56 11.97
CA SER A 108 -2.60 0.46 11.34
C SER A 108 -2.01 0.86 9.99
N GLY A 109 -0.94 0.18 9.56
CA GLY A 109 -0.31 0.42 8.27
C GLY A 109 -1.27 0.29 7.09
N ALA A 110 -2.13 -0.75 7.09
CA ALA A 110 -3.12 -0.94 6.03
C ALA A 110 -4.15 0.20 5.93
N LEU A 111 -4.61 0.73 7.07
CA LEU A 111 -5.52 1.88 7.08
C LEU A 111 -4.81 3.16 6.64
N PHE A 112 -3.55 3.33 7.04
CA PHE A 112 -2.71 4.43 6.57
C PHE A 112 -2.54 4.39 5.05
N VAL A 113 -2.15 3.26 4.47
CA VAL A 113 -1.98 3.11 3.00
C VAL A 113 -3.30 3.34 2.27
N ARG A 114 -4.43 2.87 2.83
CA ARG A 114 -5.75 3.11 2.25
C ARG A 114 -6.10 4.59 2.26
N ALA A 115 -5.88 5.28 3.38
CA ALA A 115 -6.10 6.72 3.49
C ALA A 115 -5.17 7.51 2.57
N TRP A 116 -3.89 7.12 2.51
CA TRP A 116 -2.87 7.71 1.64
C TRP A 116 -3.28 7.67 0.16
N ARG A 117 -3.73 6.50 -0.32
CA ARG A 117 -4.19 6.32 -1.71
C ARG A 117 -5.45 7.10 -2.03
N ALA A 118 -6.35 7.26 -1.06
CA ALA A 118 -7.59 8.04 -1.23
C ALA A 118 -7.37 9.55 -1.10
N ALA A 119 -6.26 9.98 -0.49
CA ALA A 119 -5.95 11.38 -0.24
C ALA A 119 -5.39 12.09 -1.50
N ALA A 120 -5.80 13.34 -1.66
CA ALA A 120 -5.16 14.30 -2.56
C ALA A 120 -3.76 14.69 -2.04
N PRO A 121 -2.85 15.23 -2.87
CA PRO A 121 -1.47 15.54 -2.47
C PRO A 121 -1.35 16.42 -1.22
N THR A 122 -2.15 17.48 -1.11
CA THR A 122 -2.18 18.36 0.07
C THR A 122 -2.59 17.61 1.34
N SER A 123 -3.59 16.73 1.24
CA SER A 123 -4.02 15.87 2.34
C SER A 123 -2.99 14.79 2.71
N ARG A 124 -2.12 14.38 1.78
CA ARG A 124 -1.02 13.43 2.07
C ARG A 124 0.07 14.07 2.91
N ALA A 125 0.46 15.30 2.59
CA ALA A 125 1.43 16.06 3.39
C ALA A 125 0.92 16.25 4.83
N GLU A 126 -0.37 16.57 4.99
CA GLU A 126 -1.01 16.68 6.31
C GLU A 126 -1.04 15.34 7.06
N LEU A 127 -1.43 14.26 6.39
CA LEU A 127 -1.46 12.92 6.96
C LEU A 127 -0.05 12.45 7.38
N LEU A 128 0.98 12.83 6.62
CA LEU A 128 2.38 12.56 6.94
C LEU A 128 2.85 13.33 8.18
N ARG A 129 2.57 14.64 8.25
CA ARG A 129 2.84 15.48 9.43
C ARG A 129 2.21 14.90 10.69
N ARG A 130 0.94 14.51 10.59
CA ARG A 130 0.22 13.86 11.70
C ARG A 130 0.83 12.52 12.10
N ALA A 131 1.25 11.69 11.14
CA ALA A 131 1.88 10.40 11.42
C ALA A 131 3.24 10.57 12.14
N VAL A 132 3.98 11.62 11.80
CA VAL A 132 5.27 11.99 12.42
C VAL A 132 5.04 12.54 13.82
N ALA A 133 4.13 13.49 13.99
CA ALA A 133 3.78 14.06 15.28
C ALA A 133 3.26 13.00 16.27
N ALA A 134 2.55 11.98 15.76
CA ALA A 134 2.09 10.84 16.56
C ALA A 134 3.17 9.75 16.79
N GLY A 135 4.38 9.88 16.24
CA GLY A 135 5.43 8.86 16.30
C GLY A 135 5.03 7.51 15.69
N ALA A 136 4.03 7.51 14.81
CA ALA A 136 3.39 6.28 14.33
C ALA A 136 4.11 5.67 13.12
N LEU A 137 4.92 6.46 12.39
CA LEU A 137 5.55 6.06 11.13
C LEU A 137 6.28 4.70 11.17
N PRO A 138 7.16 4.41 12.16
CA PRO A 138 7.88 3.14 12.18
C PRO A 138 6.93 1.94 12.24
N ARG A 139 5.81 2.05 12.97
CA ARG A 139 4.79 1.00 13.06
C ARG A 139 3.98 0.90 11.77
N LEU A 140 3.64 2.04 11.16
CA LEU A 140 2.81 2.09 9.95
C LEU A 140 3.53 1.53 8.72
N LEU A 141 4.83 1.80 8.60
CA LEU A 141 5.65 1.38 7.45
C LEU A 141 6.33 0.03 7.64
N ARG A 142 6.27 -0.56 8.84
CA ARG A 142 7.03 -1.77 9.21
C ARG A 142 6.91 -2.92 8.22
N LEU A 143 5.68 -3.20 7.75
CA LEU A 143 5.36 -4.39 6.93
C LEU A 143 5.05 -4.04 5.47
N GLU A 144 4.62 -2.82 5.17
CA GLU A 144 4.11 -2.44 3.85
C GLU A 144 4.80 -1.19 3.30
N LEU A 145 6.13 -1.26 3.13
CA LEU A 145 6.84 -0.24 2.35
C LEU A 145 7.09 -0.76 0.93
N SER A 146 6.33 -0.22 -0.03
CA SER A 146 6.53 -0.44 -1.47
C SER A 146 7.38 0.67 -2.08
N SER A 147 8.07 0.41 -3.20
CA SER A 147 8.85 1.43 -3.91
C SER A 147 7.98 2.65 -4.28
N ARG A 148 6.79 2.40 -4.84
CA ARG A 148 5.83 3.47 -5.17
C ARG A 148 5.43 4.31 -3.95
N LEU A 149 5.15 3.68 -2.80
CA LEU A 149 4.81 4.43 -1.60
C LEU A 149 6.00 5.26 -1.12
N LEU A 150 7.22 4.71 -1.19
CA LEU A 150 8.44 5.44 -0.84
C LEU A 150 8.66 6.65 -1.77
N GLU A 151 8.42 6.51 -3.07
CA GLU A 151 8.45 7.64 -4.02
C GLU A 151 7.41 8.71 -3.65
N GLU A 152 6.16 8.32 -3.43
CA GLU A 152 5.10 9.27 -3.06
C GLU A 152 5.39 9.98 -1.73
N LEU A 153 6.04 9.31 -0.77
CA LEU A 153 6.51 9.92 0.47
C LEU A 153 7.63 10.94 0.21
N LEU A 154 8.62 10.60 -0.63
CA LEU A 154 9.71 11.50 -1.00
C LEU A 154 9.19 12.72 -1.78
N ASP A 155 8.17 12.55 -2.61
CA ASP A 155 7.54 13.66 -3.34
C ASP A 155 6.87 14.63 -2.37
N CYS A 156 6.18 14.13 -1.34
CA CYS A 156 5.60 14.99 -0.30
C CYS A 156 6.65 15.77 0.50
N LEU A 157 7.90 15.28 0.56
CA LEU A 157 9.02 16.02 1.14
C LEU A 157 9.54 17.10 0.18
N GLY A 158 9.58 16.82 -1.12
CA GLY A 158 10.07 17.77 -2.13
C GLY A 158 9.13 18.96 -2.37
N ASP A 159 7.82 18.72 -2.37
CA ASP A 159 6.81 19.76 -2.64
C ASP A 159 6.63 20.77 -1.49
N ALA A 160 7.22 20.51 -0.33
CA ALA A 160 7.12 21.40 0.82
C ALA A 160 8.04 22.63 0.74
N GLU A 161 8.97 22.69 -0.23
CA GLU A 161 9.74 23.92 -0.53
C GLU A 161 8.98 24.92 -1.42
N ASP A 162 7.95 24.48 -2.15
CA ASP A 162 7.19 25.32 -3.11
C ASP A 162 5.76 25.66 -2.65
N ALA A 163 5.35 25.25 -1.45
CA ALA A 163 4.05 25.65 -0.90
C ALA A 163 4.08 27.13 -0.49
N PRO A 164 3.25 28.02 -1.09
CA PRO A 164 3.19 29.41 -0.66
C PRO A 164 2.74 29.44 0.80
N ALA A 165 3.56 30.05 1.65
CA ALA A 165 3.20 30.43 3.00
C ALA A 165 1.98 31.35 2.94
N VAL A 166 0.77 30.78 3.01
CA VAL A 166 -0.42 31.53 3.39
C VAL A 166 -0.35 31.70 4.91
N ALA A 167 0.55 32.60 5.32
CA ALA A 167 0.63 33.10 6.67
C ALA A 167 -0.69 33.76 7.06
N GLY A 168 -1.06 33.59 8.32
CA GLY A 168 -2.37 33.95 8.84
C GLY A 168 -2.74 35.43 8.76
N ALA A 169 -4.04 35.66 8.71
CA ALA A 169 -4.65 36.92 9.10
C ALA A 169 -5.90 36.61 9.94
N ALA A 170 -5.69 36.73 11.25
CA ALA A 170 -6.61 37.19 12.29
C ALA A 170 -8.12 37.31 11.96
N ALA A 171 -8.92 36.61 12.78
CA ALA A 171 -10.15 37.19 13.34
C ALA A 171 -10.35 36.67 14.77
N ALA A 172 -9.53 37.19 15.68
CA ALA A 172 -9.82 37.18 17.11
C ALA A 172 -10.86 38.27 17.40
N THR A 173 -12.15 37.92 17.43
CA THR A 173 -13.19 38.68 18.13
C THR A 173 -14.47 37.85 18.24
N GLY A 174 -14.87 37.48 19.46
CA GLY A 174 -16.18 36.84 19.64
C GLY A 174 -16.38 36.16 21.00
N LYS A 175 -16.46 36.96 22.07
CA LYS A 175 -17.10 36.69 23.38
C LYS A 175 -17.74 35.30 23.59
N CYS A 176 -17.24 34.56 24.58
CA CYS A 176 -18.07 33.71 25.43
C CYS A 176 -17.82 34.07 26.90
N ALA A 177 -18.88 34.55 27.55
CA ALA A 177 -18.90 34.94 28.95
C ALA A 177 -18.80 33.73 29.89
N HIS A 178 -18.28 34.01 31.09
CA HIS A 178 -18.25 33.16 32.29
C HIS A 178 -19.40 32.15 32.43
N ARG A 179 -19.09 30.92 32.88
CA ARG A 179 -19.27 30.45 34.28
C ARG A 179 -19.27 28.91 34.34
N GLY A 180 -18.41 28.32 35.18
CA GLY A 180 -18.56 26.93 35.64
C GLY A 180 -17.27 26.13 35.65
N ALA A 181 -16.65 26.02 36.83
CA ALA A 181 -15.47 25.21 37.11
C ALA A 181 -15.79 23.70 37.15
N ALA A 182 -14.88 22.85 36.65
CA ALA A 182 -14.21 21.80 37.44
C ALA A 182 -13.37 20.85 36.55
N ALA A 183 -12.17 20.55 37.06
CA ALA A 183 -11.36 19.34 36.88
C ALA A 183 -10.65 19.07 35.53
N GLY A 184 -9.33 19.32 35.54
CA GLY A 184 -8.32 18.38 35.04
C GLY A 184 -8.33 18.09 33.54
N GLY A 185 -7.87 19.04 32.73
CA GLY A 185 -7.49 18.79 31.34
C GLY A 185 -6.03 19.15 31.16
N ASP A 186 -5.19 18.15 30.95
CA ASP A 186 -3.80 18.32 30.59
C ASP A 186 -3.69 19.33 29.45
N CYS A 187 -2.91 20.38 29.69
CA CYS A 187 -2.50 21.31 28.65
C CYS A 187 -1.60 20.56 27.68
N SER A 188 -2.20 19.86 26.71
CA SER A 188 -1.51 19.53 25.47
C SER A 188 -1.10 20.87 24.85
N SER A 189 0.17 21.23 25.05
CA SER A 189 0.83 22.26 24.25
C SER A 189 0.43 22.04 22.78
N PRO A 190 0.19 23.10 22.00
CA PRO A 190 0.06 22.94 20.56
C PRO A 190 1.35 22.26 20.10
N ALA A 191 1.24 21.00 19.66
CA ALA A 191 2.38 20.26 19.15
C ALA A 191 2.99 21.14 18.06
N ALA A 192 4.22 21.60 18.29
CA ALA A 192 4.94 22.38 17.29
C ALA A 192 4.90 21.58 15.99
N GLU A 193 4.40 22.21 14.93
CA GLU A 193 4.36 21.59 13.60
C GLU A 193 5.78 21.10 13.29
N PRO A 194 5.96 19.81 12.92
CA PRO A 194 7.28 19.26 12.73
C PRO A 194 7.98 20.04 11.61
N ASN A 195 9.19 20.52 11.91
CA ASN A 195 10.00 21.21 10.92
C ASN A 195 10.27 20.26 9.74
N HIS A 196 10.44 20.81 8.53
CA HIS A 196 10.67 20.01 7.33
C HIS A 196 11.82 19.00 7.49
N HIS A 197 12.91 19.43 8.12
CA HIS A 197 14.06 18.59 8.46
C HIS A 197 13.68 17.43 9.41
N GLU A 198 12.86 17.67 10.43
CA GLU A 198 12.39 16.63 11.35
C GLU A 198 11.49 15.62 10.63
N LEU A 199 10.66 16.12 9.72
CA LEU A 199 9.75 15.31 8.92
C LEU A 199 10.53 14.40 7.97
N ALA A 200 11.52 14.95 7.26
CA ALA A 200 12.42 14.19 6.40
C ALA A 200 13.21 13.14 7.20
N TRP A 201 13.79 13.52 8.33
CA TRP A 201 14.51 12.60 9.21
C TRP A 201 13.62 11.45 9.69
N ALA A 202 12.42 11.75 10.19
CA ALA A 202 11.47 10.74 10.69
C ALA A 202 11.04 9.76 9.59
N VAL A 203 10.79 10.25 8.37
CA VAL A 203 10.43 9.41 7.22
C VAL A 203 11.58 8.48 6.84
N LEU A 204 12.81 9.00 6.74
CA LEU A 204 13.97 8.18 6.39
C LEU A 204 14.28 7.14 7.46
N GLN A 205 14.21 7.51 8.74
CA GLN A 205 14.44 6.59 9.84
C GLN A 205 13.39 5.48 9.89
N ALA A 206 12.10 5.82 9.72
CA ALA A 206 11.02 4.85 9.68
C ALA A 206 11.10 3.94 8.44
N ALA A 207 11.48 4.49 7.28
CA ALA A 207 11.67 3.73 6.06
C ALA A 207 12.84 2.74 6.22
N ALA A 208 13.99 3.18 6.75
CA ALA A 208 15.14 2.31 6.99
C ALA A 208 14.85 1.17 7.98
N ALA A 209 13.93 1.37 8.92
CA ALA A 209 13.49 0.34 9.86
C ALA A 209 12.47 -0.66 9.27
N ALA A 210 11.91 -0.40 8.08
CA ALA A 210 10.95 -1.29 7.44
C ALA A 210 11.65 -2.54 6.86
N SER A 211 11.04 -3.72 7.02
CA SER A 211 11.64 -4.98 6.55
C SER A 211 11.79 -5.06 5.03
N SER A 212 10.98 -4.30 4.29
CA SER A 212 11.00 -4.24 2.83
C SER A 212 11.82 -3.08 2.27
N TYR A 213 12.57 -2.35 3.10
CA TYR A 213 13.28 -1.13 2.68
C TYR A 213 14.26 -1.37 1.52
N ALA A 214 15.14 -2.36 1.63
CA ALA A 214 16.13 -2.64 0.59
C ALA A 214 15.49 -2.97 -0.77
N VAL A 215 14.34 -3.66 -0.75
CA VAL A 215 13.58 -3.98 -1.96
C VAL A 215 12.88 -2.74 -2.51
N ALA A 216 12.30 -1.91 -1.65
CA ALA A 216 11.68 -0.66 -2.04
C ALA A 216 12.69 0.32 -2.65
N GLU A 217 13.87 0.46 -2.03
CA GLU A 217 14.98 1.30 -2.49
C GLU A 217 15.51 0.83 -3.86
N ALA A 218 15.69 -0.48 -4.04
CA ALA A 218 16.09 -1.05 -5.32
C ALA A 218 15.05 -0.81 -6.43
N GLY A 219 13.77 -0.67 -6.07
CA GLY A 219 12.67 -0.39 -7.00
C GLY A 219 12.42 1.09 -7.29
N LEU A 220 13.19 2.02 -6.71
CA LEU A 220 13.05 3.46 -6.96
C LEU A 220 13.51 3.86 -8.36
N SER A 221 12.79 4.81 -8.96
CA SER A 221 13.20 5.56 -10.15
C SER A 221 14.49 6.35 -9.91
N LEU A 222 15.18 6.72 -11.00
CA LEU A 222 16.43 7.48 -10.93
C LEU A 222 16.25 8.81 -10.19
N GLN A 223 15.16 9.53 -10.48
CA GLN A 223 14.84 10.81 -9.83
C GLN A 223 14.59 10.63 -8.34
N ALA A 224 13.83 9.61 -7.94
CA ALA A 224 13.59 9.33 -6.53
C ALA A 224 14.87 8.93 -5.78
N ARG A 225 15.79 8.18 -6.42
CA ARG A 225 17.10 7.87 -5.83
C ARG A 225 17.96 9.11 -5.64
N GLN A 226 17.97 10.03 -6.60
CA GLN A 226 18.68 11.31 -6.49
C GLN A 226 18.11 12.15 -5.34
N ARG A 227 16.79 12.24 -5.21
CA ARG A 227 16.12 12.90 -4.08
C ARG A 227 16.47 12.26 -2.75
N LEU A 228 16.40 10.93 -2.66
CA LEU A 228 16.76 10.20 -1.44
C LEU A 228 18.22 10.45 -1.05
N ALA A 229 19.14 10.46 -2.01
CA ALA A 229 20.55 10.76 -1.77
C ALA A 229 20.75 12.21 -1.30
N GLY A 230 20.07 13.18 -1.93
CA GLY A 230 20.10 14.58 -1.54
C GLY A 230 19.57 14.80 -0.12
N LEU A 231 18.44 14.19 0.23
CA LEU A 231 17.89 14.25 1.59
C LEU A 231 18.83 13.62 2.62
N ARG A 232 19.43 12.47 2.32
CA ARG A 232 20.43 11.84 3.20
C ARG A 232 21.65 12.74 3.43
N ALA A 233 22.12 13.43 2.39
CA ALA A 233 23.25 14.35 2.49
C ALA A 233 22.91 15.62 3.29
N ALA A 234 21.69 16.14 3.15
CA ALA A 234 21.24 17.33 3.89
C ALA A 234 21.00 17.09 5.39
N LEU A 235 20.85 15.82 5.80
CA LEU A 235 20.60 15.40 7.18
C LEU A 235 21.87 14.93 7.93
N GLN A 236 23.04 14.96 7.27
CA GLN A 236 24.36 14.65 7.85
C GLN A 236 25.06 15.91 8.33
#